data_AF-A0AAD9JH08-F1
#
_entry.id   AF-A0AAD9JH08-F1
#
_cell.length_a   1.000
_cell.length_b   1.000
_cell.length_c   1.000
_cell.angle_alpha   90.00
_cell.angle_beta   90.00
_cell.angle_gamma   90.00
#
_symmetry.space_group_name_H-M   'P 1'
#
loop_
_entity.id
_entity.type
_entity.pdbx_description
1 polymer ?
#
loop_
_entity_poly.entity_id
_entity_poly.type
_entity_poly.pdbx_seq_one_letter_code
_entity_poly.pdbx_strand_id
1 'polypeptide(L)'
;MYEHWEGLIVQINGGNLSKSITIGNIYRPPRTSNDNLNAFINEFSSMVSLLEHNCKNTLIIAGDFNINLLNLNENDIYSSYFDSLISHSLFPQITFPTRFTRKMVL
;
A
#
# COMPACT_ATOMS: atom_id res chain seq x y z
N MET A 1 5.23 -19.63 -11.36
CA MET A 1 6.33 -18.65 -11.14
C MET A 1 5.84 -17.71 -10.07
N TYR A 2 6.50 -17.69 -8.90
CA TYR A 2 6.09 -16.82 -7.80
C TYR A 2 6.26 -15.38 -8.25
N GLU A 3 5.19 -14.60 -8.25
CA GLU A 3 5.27 -13.19 -8.62
C GLU A 3 5.05 -12.34 -7.40
N HIS A 4 6.18 -11.79 -6.96
CA HIS A 4 6.33 -11.01 -5.75
C HIS A 4 5.96 -9.55 -6.05
N TRP A 5 5.37 -8.88 -5.06
CA TRP A 5 5.35 -7.43 -5.04
C TRP A 5 6.77 -6.92 -4.73
N GLU A 6 7.03 -5.67 -5.06
CA GLU A 6 8.33 -5.03 -4.83
C GLU A 6 8.17 -3.86 -3.87
N GLY A 7 9.17 -3.65 -3.01
CA GLY A 7 9.16 -2.56 -2.04
C GLY A 7 10.54 -1.99 -1.82
N LEU A 8 10.63 -0.66 -1.80
CA LEU A 8 11.82 0.07 -1.36
C LEU A 8 11.45 0.90 -0.14
N ILE A 9 12.09 0.63 0.99
CA ILE A 9 11.93 1.41 2.22
C ILE A 9 13.19 2.22 2.47
N VAL A 10 13.04 3.53 2.68
CA VAL A 10 14.13 4.43 3.02
C VAL A 10 13.76 5.22 4.26
N GLN A 11 14.70 5.32 5.20
CA GLN A 11 14.59 6.20 6.34
C GLN A 11 15.43 7.46 6.13
N ILE A 12 14.79 8.62 6.23
CA ILE A 12 15.41 9.94 6.07
C ILE A 12 15.62 10.56 7.45
N ASN A 13 16.85 10.97 7.73
CA ASN A 13 17.28 11.58 8.99
C ASN A 13 18.09 12.86 8.70
N GLY A 14 18.11 13.81 9.65
CA GLY A 14 18.88 15.06 9.54
C GLY A 14 18.12 16.23 8.90
N GLY A 15 18.83 17.28 8.46
CA GLY A 15 18.22 18.38 7.69
C GLY A 15 17.09 19.14 8.39
N ASN A 16 17.34 19.68 9.59
CA ASN A 16 16.36 20.39 10.44
C ASN A 16 15.07 19.58 10.78
N LEU A 17 15.01 18.28 10.44
CA LEU A 17 13.91 17.42 10.84
C LEU A 17 13.96 17.15 12.35
N SER A 18 12.84 17.42 13.02
CA SER A 18 12.69 17.11 14.45
C SER A 18 12.53 15.61 14.73
N LYS A 19 12.08 14.84 13.73
CA LYS A 19 11.97 13.38 13.75
C LYS A 19 12.32 12.82 12.37
N SER A 20 12.88 11.62 12.36
CA SER A 20 13.03 10.77 11.16
C SER A 20 11.74 10.69 10.34
N ILE A 21 11.85 10.43 9.03
CA ILE A 21 10.71 10.07 8.18
C ILE A 21 11.03 8.76 7.48
N THR A 22 10.15 7.77 7.59
CA THR A 22 10.27 6.51 6.86
C THR A 22 9.34 6.55 5.66
N ILE A 23 9.88 6.36 4.47
CA ILE A 23 9.14 6.34 3.21
C ILE A 23 9.23 4.95 2.59
N GLY A 24 8.08 4.34 2.33
CA GLY A 24 7.96 3.10 1.56
C GLY A 24 7.37 3.36 0.18
N ASN A 25 8.07 2.94 -0.88
CA ASN A 25 7.53 2.89 -2.23
C ASN A 25 7.23 1.44 -2.61
N ILE A 26 5.96 1.12 -2.86
CA ILE A 26 5.47 -0.24 -3.07
C ILE A 26 4.92 -0.39 -4.50
N TYR A 27 5.27 -1.48 -5.17
CA TYR A 27 4.64 -1.89 -6.42
C TYR A 27 4.03 -3.28 -6.27
N ARG A 28 2.71 -3.36 -6.46
CA ARG A 28 1.97 -4.62 -6.54
C ARG A 28 1.43 -4.80 -7.97
N PRO A 29 1.86 -5.85 -8.71
CA PRO A 29 1.40 -6.09 -10.07
C PRO A 29 -0.14 -6.20 -10.19
N PRO A 30 -0.76 -5.70 -11.29
CA PRO A 30 -2.20 -5.80 -11.50
C PRO A 30 -2.61 -7.25 -11.79
N ARG A 31 -3.15 -7.96 -10.79
CA ARG A 31 -3.68 -9.31 -10.96
C ARG A 31 -4.98 -9.54 -10.21
N THR A 32 -5.80 -10.42 -10.76
CA THR A 32 -7.22 -10.61 -10.44
C THR A 32 -7.53 -11.75 -9.48
N SER A 33 -6.55 -12.61 -9.11
CA SER A 33 -6.85 -13.67 -8.15
C SER A 33 -6.86 -13.14 -6.71
N ASN A 34 -7.93 -13.47 -6.00
CA ASN A 34 -8.14 -13.15 -4.60
C ASN A 34 -7.01 -13.67 -3.70
N ASP A 35 -6.50 -14.88 -3.97
CA ASP A 35 -5.41 -15.50 -3.19
C ASP A 35 -4.11 -14.69 -3.24
N ASN A 36 -3.78 -14.11 -4.40
CA ASN A 36 -2.60 -13.27 -4.54
C ASN A 36 -2.74 -11.97 -3.74
N LEU A 37 -3.97 -11.42 -3.68
CA LEU A 37 -4.24 -10.21 -2.92
C LEU A 37 -4.20 -10.47 -1.41
N ASN A 38 -4.75 -11.59 -0.94
CA ASN A 38 -4.67 -11.98 0.47
C ASN A 38 -3.21 -12.20 0.93
N ALA A 39 -2.40 -12.88 0.12
CA ALA A 39 -0.97 -13.04 0.40
C ALA A 39 -0.27 -11.68 0.51
N PHE A 40 -0.52 -10.78 -0.43
CA PHE A 40 -0.02 -9.41 -0.38
C PHE A 40 -0.46 -8.66 0.88
N ILE A 41 -1.74 -8.69 1.24
CA ILE A 41 -2.26 -8.00 2.43
C ILE A 41 -1.56 -8.49 3.70
N ASN A 42 -1.36 -9.80 3.85
CA ASN A 42 -0.69 -10.39 5.01
C ASN A 42 0.78 -9.98 5.10
N GLU A 43 1.52 -10.06 3.99
CA GLU A 43 2.92 -9.66 3.92
C GLU A 43 3.09 -8.16 4.15
N PHE A 44 2.23 -7.34 3.52
CA PHE A 44 2.19 -5.90 3.68
C PHE A 44 1.91 -5.50 5.13
N SER A 45 0.87 -6.07 5.75
CA SER A 45 0.51 -5.78 7.15
C SER A 45 1.67 -6.13 8.09
N SER A 46 2.30 -7.28 7.89
CA SER A 46 3.46 -7.70 8.68
C SER A 46 4.64 -6.74 8.54
N MET A 47 4.90 -6.24 7.32
CA MET A 47 5.93 -5.24 7.05
C MET A 47 5.60 -3.91 7.74
N VAL A 48 4.35 -3.44 7.68
CA VAL A 48 3.94 -2.20 8.36
C VAL A 48 4.09 -2.34 9.87
N SER A 49 3.62 -3.44 10.48
CA SER A 49 3.81 -3.69 11.91
C SER A 49 5.29 -3.69 12.33
N LEU A 50 6.18 -4.24 11.49
CA LEU A 50 7.62 -4.21 11.73
C LEU A 50 8.18 -2.77 11.67
N LEU A 51 7.70 -1.96 10.72
CA LEU A 51 8.08 -0.55 10.62
C LEU A 51 7.56 0.26 11.80
N GLU A 52 6.32 0.07 12.24
CA GLU A 52 5.78 0.77 13.42
C GLU A 52 6.58 0.45 14.69
N HIS A 53 6.97 -0.81 14.86
CA HIS A 53 7.77 -1.24 16.00
C HIS A 53 9.18 -0.63 15.99
N ASN A 54 9.83 -0.59 14.82
CA ASN A 54 11.23 -0.22 14.68
C ASN A 54 11.46 1.26 14.33
N CYS A 55 10.47 1.91 13.74
CA CYS A 55 10.50 3.30 13.28
C CYS A 55 9.41 4.08 14.01
N LYS A 56 9.74 4.67 15.17
CA LYS A 56 8.81 5.46 16.02
C LYS A 56 8.52 6.86 15.45
N ASN A 57 8.44 6.97 14.14
CA ASN A 57 8.53 8.24 13.42
C ASN A 57 7.46 8.31 12.33
N THR A 58 7.41 9.41 11.57
CA THR A 58 6.40 9.55 10.51
C THR A 58 6.60 8.47 9.45
N LEU A 59 5.57 7.67 9.19
CA LEU A 59 5.53 6.66 8.13
C LEU A 59 4.70 7.18 6.96
N ILE A 60 5.30 7.16 5.77
CA ILE A 60 4.62 7.46 4.51
C ILE A 60 4.77 6.25 3.61
N ILE A 61 3.65 5.70 3.16
CA ILE A 61 3.63 4.64 2.16
C ILE A 61 3.00 5.18 0.89
N ALA A 62 3.68 4.99 -0.22
CA ALA A 62 3.27 5.41 -1.54
C ALA A 62 3.53 4.28 -2.55
N GLY A 63 2.99 4.41 -3.75
CA GLY A 63 3.28 3.52 -4.86
C GLY A 63 2.04 3.10 -5.65
N ASP A 64 2.20 2.08 -6.48
CA ASP A 64 1.12 1.53 -7.31
C ASP A 64 0.70 0.16 -6.79
N PHE A 65 -0.42 0.15 -6.08
CA PHE A 65 -0.98 -1.04 -5.45
C PHE A 65 -1.88 -1.84 -6.41
N ASN A 66 -2.33 -1.25 -7.52
CA ASN A 66 -3.34 -1.85 -8.40
C ASN A 66 -4.56 -2.44 -7.62
N ILE A 67 -5.01 -1.74 -6.57
CA ILE A 67 -6.21 -2.07 -5.77
C ILE A 67 -7.21 -0.92 -5.91
N ASN A 68 -8.45 -1.25 -6.26
CA ASN A 68 -9.49 -0.24 -6.50
C ASN A 68 -10.30 0.04 -5.22
N LEU A 69 -9.90 1.09 -4.48
CA LEU A 69 -10.59 1.53 -3.26
C LEU A 69 -11.97 2.16 -3.51
N LEU A 70 -12.42 2.33 -4.76
CA LEU A 70 -13.80 2.74 -5.04
C LEU A 70 -14.79 1.56 -4.89
N ASN A 71 -14.28 0.33 -4.90
CA ASN A 71 -15.08 -0.90 -4.87
C ASN A 71 -15.08 -1.57 -3.48
N LEU A 72 -14.86 -0.82 -2.39
CA LEU A 72 -14.86 -1.35 -1.02
C LEU A 72 -16.19 -2.04 -0.66
N ASN A 73 -17.30 -1.49 -1.14
CA ASN A 73 -18.64 -2.03 -0.88
C ASN A 73 -19.01 -3.24 -1.77
N GLU A 74 -18.16 -3.58 -2.75
CA GLU A 74 -18.44 -4.63 -3.73
C GLU A 74 -17.49 -5.84 -3.60
N ASN A 75 -16.37 -5.68 -2.89
CA ASN A 75 -15.34 -6.71 -2.78
C ASN A 75 -14.74 -6.72 -1.36
N ASP A 76 -15.05 -7.77 -0.60
CA ASP A 76 -14.61 -7.97 0.78
C ASP A 76 -13.08 -7.92 0.95
N ILE A 77 -12.31 -8.29 -0.07
CA ILE A 77 -10.84 -8.27 0.01
C ILE A 77 -10.32 -6.85 -0.12
N TYR A 78 -10.98 -5.99 -0.89
CA TYR A 78 -10.64 -4.57 -0.93
C TYR A 78 -10.98 -3.90 0.41
N SER A 79 -12.12 -4.28 1.02
CA SER A 79 -12.44 -3.86 2.39
C SER A 79 -11.36 -4.32 3.37
N SER A 80 -10.97 -5.60 3.32
CA SER A 80 -9.95 -6.17 4.20
C SER A 80 -8.60 -5.45 4.07
N TYR A 81 -8.22 -5.09 2.83
CA TYR A 81 -7.02 -4.28 2.60
C TYR A 81 -7.15 -2.89 3.23
N PHE A 82 -8.28 -2.21 3.03
CA PHE A 82 -8.53 -0.90 3.62
C PHE A 82 -8.52 -0.96 5.15
N ASP A 83 -9.16 -1.97 5.75
CA ASP A 83 -9.18 -2.18 7.20
C ASP A 83 -7.76 -2.40 7.75
N SER A 84 -6.90 -3.11 7.01
CA SER A 84 -5.48 -3.24 7.36
C SER A 84 -4.73 -1.90 7.33
N LEU A 85 -5.01 -1.01 6.36
CA LEU A 85 -4.40 0.32 6.35
C LEU A 85 -4.84 1.14 7.58
N ILE A 86 -6.14 1.17 7.85
CA ILE A 86 -6.69 1.97 8.95
C ILE A 86 -6.25 1.45 10.32
N SER A 87 -6.08 0.13 10.49
CA SER A 87 -5.60 -0.45 11.75
C SER A 87 -4.17 -0.02 12.10
N HIS A 88 -3.36 0.31 11.09
CA HIS A 88 -2.01 0.88 11.22
C HIS A 88 -2.00 2.42 11.13
N SER A 89 -3.16 3.08 11.30
CA SER A 89 -3.30 4.54 11.15
C SER A 89 -2.81 5.11 9.80
N LEU A 90 -2.81 4.29 8.74
CA LEU A 90 -2.46 4.70 7.40
C LEU A 90 -3.73 5.10 6.64
N PHE A 91 -3.89 6.39 6.38
CA PHE A 91 -5.05 6.92 5.68
C PHE A 91 -4.72 7.18 4.20
N PRO A 92 -5.44 6.57 3.24
CA PRO A 92 -5.26 6.84 1.82
C PRO A 92 -5.46 8.33 1.51
N GLN A 93 -4.41 8.99 1.03
CA GLN A 93 -4.47 10.41 0.63
C GLN A 93 -4.86 10.59 -0.84
N ILE A 94 -4.67 9.55 -1.65
CA ILE A 94 -5.09 9.52 -3.06
C ILE A 94 -6.26 8.55 -3.15
N THR A 95 -7.47 9.09 -3.26
CA THR A 95 -8.73 8.32 -3.30
C THR A 95 -9.33 8.22 -4.70
N PHE A 96 -8.73 8.91 -5.68
CA PHE A 96 -9.14 8.85 -7.08
C PHE A 96 -8.09 8.15 -7.95
N PRO A 97 -8.50 7.47 -9.03
CA PRO A 97 -7.57 6.83 -9.95
C PRO A 97 -6.56 7.84 -10.52
N THR A 98 -5.28 7.51 -10.42
CA THR A 98 -4.20 8.30 -11.04
C THR A 98 -4.00 7.97 -12.53
N ARG A 99 -4.61 6.88 -13.01
CA ARG A 99 -4.62 6.46 -14.42
C ARG A 99 -6.05 6.22 -14.91
N PHE A 100 -6.52 7.09 -15.80
CA PHE A 100 -7.73 6.83 -16.60
C PHE A 100 -7.34 6.02 -17.83
N THR A 101 -7.71 4.74 -17.89
CA THR A 101 -7.69 4.01 -19.16
C THR A 101 -8.83 4.52 -20.04
N ARG A 102 -8.52 5.26 -21.12
CA ARG A 102 -9.48 5.39 -22.21
C ARG A 102 -9.76 3.98 -22.72
N LYS A 103 -11.00 3.51 -22.65
CA LYS A 103 -11.42 2.36 -23.46
C LYS A 103 -11.16 2.77 -24.92
N MET A 104 -10.13 2.20 -25.56
CA MET A 104 -10.12 2.15 -27.01
C MET A 104 -11.23 1.17 -27.37
N VAL A 105 -12.36 1.73 -27.82
CA VAL A 105 -13.41 0.98 -28.50
C VAL A 105 -12.77 0.53 -29.82
N LEU A 106 -12.44 -0.76 -29.90
CA LEU A 106 -12.25 -1.45 -31.19
C LEU A 106 -13.63 -1.90 -31.68
#